data_AF-A0A9D9BZX2-F1
#
_entry.id   AF-A0A9D9BZX2-F1
#
_cell.length_a   1.000
_cell.length_b   1.000
_cell.length_c   1.000
_cell.angle_alpha   90.00
_cell.angle_beta   90.00
_cell.angle_gamma   90.00
#
_symmetry.space_group_name_H-M   'P 1'
#
loop_
_entity.id
_entity.type
_entity.pdbx_description
1 polymer ?
#
loop_
_entity_poly.entity_id
_entity_poly.type
_entity_poly.pdbx_seq_one_letter_code
_entity_poly.pdbx_strand_id
1 'polypeptide(L)'
;MKFELKTEKENYSKSFLHLFGIVFFVTLIIILCDVALKLGIISRNNDIEYNCRLLSVEKSKLHFKKISSLSNLKSKQRIWEFCSEVIK
;
A
#
# COMPACT_ATOMS: atom_id res chain seq x y z
N MET A 1 51.25 18.88 -31.67
CA MET A 1 50.06 18.03 -31.80
C MET A 1 49.19 18.27 -30.58
N LYS A 2 48.00 18.85 -30.74
CA LYS A 2 47.12 19.23 -29.62
C LYS A 2 45.95 18.26 -29.61
N PHE A 3 46.02 17.25 -28.74
CA PHE A 3 44.95 16.26 -28.58
C PHE A 3 43.80 16.91 -27.80
N GLU A 4 42.66 17.08 -28.47
CA GLU A 4 41.41 17.53 -27.89
C GLU A 4 40.78 16.42 -27.05
N LEU A 5 41.26 16.27 -25.82
CA LEU A 5 40.81 15.25 -24.87
C LEU A 5 39.63 15.73 -24.00
N LYS A 6 38.78 16.64 -24.54
CA LYS A 6 37.73 17.33 -23.75
C LYS A 6 36.30 16.82 -23.97
N THR A 7 36.04 16.02 -25.01
CA THR A 7 34.67 15.72 -25.46
C THR A 7 34.10 14.38 -24.98
N GLU A 8 34.95 13.49 -24.45
CA GLU A 8 34.52 12.14 -24.04
C GLU A 8 33.97 12.10 -22.61
N LYS A 9 34.58 12.87 -21.70
CA LYS A 9 34.23 12.88 -20.27
C LYS A 9 32.83 13.46 -20.00
N GLU A 10 32.40 14.45 -20.80
CA GLU A 10 31.10 15.10 -20.65
C GLU A 10 29.95 14.19 -21.10
N ASN A 11 30.12 13.50 -22.23
CA ASN A 11 29.14 12.52 -22.72
C ASN A 11 29.04 11.31 -21.78
N TYR A 12 30.15 10.85 -21.23
CA TYR A 12 30.16 9.77 -20.26
C TYR A 12 29.45 10.17 -18.96
N SER A 13 29.73 11.38 -18.45
CA SER A 13 29.06 11.92 -17.26
C SER A 13 27.55 12.05 -17.46
N LYS A 14 27.10 12.47 -18.65
CA LYS A 14 25.67 12.63 -18.97
C LYS A 14 24.95 11.28 -19.04
N SER A 15 25.56 10.28 -19.68
CA SER A 15 25.03 8.91 -19.72
C SER A 15 24.99 8.27 -18.32
N PHE A 16 26.02 8.51 -17.50
CA PHE A 16 26.06 8.01 -16.13
C PHE A 16 24.96 8.61 -15.25
N LEU A 17 24.72 9.92 -15.33
CA LEU A 17 23.63 10.59 -14.60
C LEU A 17 22.26 10.05 -15.02
N HIS A 18 22.08 9.75 -16.31
CA HIS A 18 20.83 9.16 -16.81
C HIS A 18 20.59 7.74 -16.25
N LEU A 19 21.62 6.90 -16.26
CA LEU A 19 21.55 5.56 -15.66
C LEU A 19 21.29 5.62 -14.15
N PHE A 20 21.98 6.52 -13.44
CA PHE A 20 21.75 6.74 -12.01
C PHE A 20 20.33 7.21 -11.73
N GLY A 21 19.80 8.14 -12.54
CA GLY A 21 18.43 8.60 -12.46
C GLY A 21 17.43 7.45 -12.57
N ILE A 22 17.59 6.59 -13.59
CA ILE A 22 16.71 5.42 -13.78
C ILE A 22 16.76 4.49 -12.56
N VAL A 23 17.96 4.12 -12.09
CA VAL A 23 18.11 3.23 -10.93
C VAL A 23 17.50 3.85 -9.68
N PHE A 24 17.66 5.16 -9.48
CA PHE A 24 17.06 5.89 -8.38
C PHE A 24 15.53 5.86 -8.44
N PHE A 25 14.92 6.16 -9.60
CA PHE A 25 13.46 6.09 -9.77
C PHE A 25 12.92 4.69 -9.55
N VAL A 26 13.59 3.66 -10.08
CA VAL A 26 13.17 2.26 -9.87
C VAL A 26 13.21 1.90 -8.38
N THR A 27 14.27 2.29 -7.67
CA THR A 27 14.40 2.04 -6.23
C THR A 27 13.31 2.75 -5.44
N LEU A 28 13.02 4.02 -5.78
CA LEU A 28 11.95 4.79 -5.16
C LEU A 28 10.58 4.13 -5.36
N ILE A 29 10.28 3.67 -6.57
CA ILE A 29 9.02 2.99 -6.86
C ILE A 29 8.88 1.73 -6.01
N ILE A 30 9.92 0.92 -5.88
CA ILE A 30 9.89 -0.30 -5.06
C ILE A 30 9.59 0.02 -3.59
N ILE A 31 10.25 1.04 -3.02
CA ILE A 31 10.03 1.46 -1.63
C ILE A 31 8.60 1.97 -1.44
N LEU A 32 8.11 2.82 -2.36
CA LEU A 32 6.75 3.34 -2.30
C LEU A 32 5.71 2.23 -2.41
N CYS A 33 5.94 1.22 -3.24
CA CYS A 33 5.07 0.06 -3.34
C CYS A 33 5.02 -0.75 -2.04
N ASP A 34 6.16 -1.01 -1.39
CA ASP A 34 6.19 -1.72 -0.10
C ASP A 34 5.40 -0.97 0.97
N VAL A 35 5.62 0.34 1.08
CA VAL A 35 4.90 1.21 2.02
C VAL A 35 3.40 1.23 1.70
N ALA A 36 3.02 1.36 0.44
CA ALA A 36 1.63 1.39 0.01
C ALA A 36 0.89 0.08 0.32
N LEU A 37 1.54 -1.09 0.11
CA LEU A 37 0.95 -2.38 0.43
C LEU A 37 0.71 -2.52 1.94
N LYS A 38 1.68 -2.12 2.77
CA LYS A 38 1.53 -2.15 4.23
C LYS A 38 0.44 -1.20 4.71
N LEU A 39 0.41 0.02 4.19
CA LEU A 39 -0.65 1.00 4.49
C LEU A 39 -2.03 0.51 4.06
N GLY A 40 -2.13 -0.19 2.92
CA GLY A 40 -3.38 -0.78 2.45
C GLY A 40 -3.93 -1.84 3.40
N ILE A 41 -3.07 -2.70 3.96
CA ILE A 41 -3.47 -3.71 4.95
C ILE A 41 -3.95 -3.03 6.25
N ILE A 42 -3.21 -2.03 6.74
CA ILE A 42 -3.57 -1.29 7.95
C ILE A 42 -4.90 -0.56 7.76
N SER A 43 -5.07 0.12 6.63
CA SER A 43 -6.32 0.81 6.28
C SER A 43 -7.51 -0.15 6.28
N ARG A 44 -7.35 -1.33 5.65
CA ARG A 44 -8.40 -2.35 5.62
C ARG A 44 -8.75 -2.86 7.01
N ASN A 45 -7.76 -3.07 7.88
CA ASN A 45 -8.00 -3.50 9.26
C ASN A 45 -8.73 -2.42 10.07
N ASN A 46 -8.34 -1.15 9.94
CA ASN A 46 -9.03 -0.04 10.59
C ASN A 46 -10.48 0.09 10.12
N ASP A 47 -10.73 -0.05 8.81
CA ASP A 47 -12.09 -0.03 8.26
C ASP A 47 -12.93 -1.16 8.83
N ILE A 48 -12.36 -2.37 8.95
CA ILE A 48 -13.03 -3.52 9.57
C ILE A 48 -13.36 -3.22 11.03
N GLU A 49 -12.39 -2.74 11.81
CA GLU A 49 -12.57 -2.41 13.23
C GLU A 49 -13.65 -1.33 13.41
N TYR A 50 -13.61 -0.26 12.61
CA TYR A 50 -14.62 0.79 12.64
C TYR A 50 -16.02 0.24 12.36
N ASN A 51 -16.18 -0.56 11.30
CA ASN A 51 -17.47 -1.17 11.00
C ASN A 51 -17.93 -2.15 12.08
N CYS A 52 -17.01 -2.88 12.73
CA CYS A 52 -17.32 -3.77 13.85
C CYS A 52 -17.81 -2.98 15.08
N ARG A 53 -17.11 -1.90 15.45
CA ARG A 53 -17.55 -0.99 16.52
C ARG A 53 -18.92 -0.40 16.21
N LEU A 54 -19.14 0.03 14.96
CA LEU A 54 -20.43 0.56 14.55
C LEU A 54 -21.54 -0.50 14.63
N LEU A 55 -21.26 -1.75 14.28
CA LEU A 55 -22.18 -2.88 14.44
C LEU A 55 -22.57 -3.18 15.89
N SER A 56 -21.73 -2.80 16.85
CA SER A 56 -22.04 -2.90 18.28
C SER A 56 -23.10 -1.88 18.70
N VAL A 57 -23.17 -0.73 18.03
CA VAL A 57 -24.12 0.35 18.32
C VAL A 57 -25.35 0.25 17.42
N GLU A 58 -25.14 0.19 16.12
CA GLU A 58 -26.16 0.12 15.08
C GLU A 58 -26.03 -1.19 14.29
N LYS A 59 -26.90 -2.16 14.60
CA LYS A 59 -26.97 -3.46 13.91
C LYS A 59 -27.57 -3.33 12.50
N SER A 60 -26.94 -2.56 11.62
CA SER A 60 -27.39 -2.35 10.26
C SER A 60 -26.86 -3.43 9.30
N LYS A 61 -27.74 -3.86 8.37
CA LYS A 61 -27.40 -4.82 7.30
C LYS A 61 -26.28 -4.30 6.39
N LEU A 62 -26.11 -2.98 6.27
CA LEU A 62 -25.08 -2.35 5.43
C LEU A 62 -23.67 -2.68 5.94
N HIS A 63 -23.45 -2.60 7.26
CA HIS A 63 -22.14 -2.88 7.86
C HIS A 63 -21.77 -4.36 7.76
N PHE A 64 -22.74 -5.27 7.90
CA PHE A 64 -22.52 -6.69 7.60
C PHE A 64 -22.06 -6.90 6.16
N LYS A 65 -22.66 -6.22 5.18
CA LYS A 65 -22.26 -6.32 3.77
C LYS A 65 -20.85 -5.78 3.53
N LYS A 66 -20.51 -4.62 4.11
CA LYS A 66 -19.17 -4.01 4.01
C LYS A 66 -18.10 -4.93 4.62
N ILE A 67 -18.32 -5.45 5.83
CA ILE A 67 -17.36 -6.36 6.46
C ILE A 67 -17.25 -7.67 5.68
N SER A 68 -18.36 -8.21 5.18
CA SER A 68 -18.35 -9.40 4.33
C SER A 68 -17.44 -9.23 3.12
N SER A 69 -17.47 -8.06 2.45
CA SER A 69 -16.56 -7.78 1.33
C SER A 69 -15.10 -7.58 1.74
N LEU A 70 -14.83 -7.03 2.94
CA LEU A 70 -13.47 -6.76 3.42
C LEU A 70 -12.78 -8.00 4.01
N SER A 71 -13.55 -8.90 4.62
CA SER A 71 -13.09 -10.10 5.33
C SER A 71 -13.36 -11.43 4.60
N ASN A 72 -14.06 -11.39 3.46
CA ASN A 72 -14.56 -12.57 2.73
C ASN A 72 -15.50 -13.50 3.53
N LEU A 73 -16.02 -13.06 4.67
CA LEU A 73 -16.96 -13.83 5.49
C LEU A 73 -18.37 -13.77 4.91
N LYS A 74 -19.00 -14.92 4.62
CA LYS A 74 -20.35 -14.99 4.03
C LYS A 74 -21.50 -15.02 5.05
N SER A 75 -21.23 -15.42 6.29
CA SER A 75 -22.26 -15.60 7.33
C SER A 75 -22.26 -14.42 8.31
N LYS A 76 -23.45 -13.90 8.63
CA LYS A 76 -23.63 -12.87 9.66
C LYS A 76 -23.12 -13.31 11.03
N GLN A 77 -23.29 -14.59 11.37
CA GLN A 77 -22.85 -15.12 12.66
C GLN A 77 -21.33 -15.13 12.76
N ARG A 78 -20.63 -15.60 11.71
CA ARG A 78 -19.16 -15.55 11.64
C ARG A 78 -18.63 -14.12 11.67
N ILE A 79 -19.31 -13.18 11.00
CA ILE A 79 -18.95 -11.75 11.07
C ILE A 79 -19.11 -11.21 12.50
N TRP A 80 -20.14 -11.66 13.22
CA TRP A 80 -20.39 -11.22 14.59
C TRP A 80 -19.35 -11.77 15.57
N GLU A 81 -19.02 -13.06 15.47
CA GLU A 81 -17.92 -13.69 16.21
C GLU A 81 -16.59 -12.98 15.94
N PHE A 82 -16.29 -12.74 14.67
CA PHE A 82 -15.09 -12.01 14.24
C PHE A 82 -15.05 -10.58 14.81
N CYS A 83 -16.14 -9.82 14.72
CA CYS A 83 -16.18 -8.48 15.31
C CYS A 83 -16.07 -8.50 16.84
N SER A 84 -16.63 -9.52 17.49
CA SER A 84 -16.48 -9.69 18.93
C SER A 84 -15.03 -9.98 19.34
N GLU A 85 -14.24 -10.61 18.47
CA GLU A 85 -12.81 -10.86 18.69
C GLU A 85 -11.96 -9.61 18.41
N VAL A 86 -12.33 -8.82 17.39
CA VAL A 86 -11.63 -7.57 17.02
C VAL A 86 -11.84 -6.44 18.02
N ILE A 87 -13.01 -6.37 18.68
CA ILE A 87 -13.33 -5.32 19.66
C ILE A 87 -12.79 -5.66 21.06
N LYS A 88 -12.45 -6.93 21.32
CA LYS A 88 -12.03 -7.44 22.64
C LYS A 88 -10.64 -6.95 23.03
#